data_AF-A0AAD5MPN5-F1
#
_entry.id   AF-A0AAD5MPN5-F1
#
_cell.length_a   1.000
_cell.length_b   1.000
_cell.length_c   1.000
_cell.angle_alpha   90.00
_cell.angle_beta   90.00
_cell.angle_gamma   90.00
#
_symmetry.space_group_name_H-M   'P 1'
#
loop_
_entity.id
_entity.type
_entity.pdbx_description
1 polymer ?
#
loop_
_entity_poly.entity_id
_entity_poly.type
_entity_poly.pdbx_seq_one_letter_code
_entity_poly.pdbx_strand_id
1 'polypeptide(L)'
;MGDCEIWPSGKDYANGQHDQEKFAFKLMETAVEMGNRSAMLFVAEAFETGRRMGRDGQPSYPEAIKWCGKLVGFNDYDETGIVLSRYKVLAKLTQMYQEAGCGLMQDFERAFNLYIEAAEVAMEAVQGKVAHKYYVQAKMYAR
;
A
#
# COMPACT_ATOMS: atom_id res chain seq x y z
N MET A 1 -16.52 38.92 38.76
CA MET A 1 -15.44 39.05 37.76
C MET A 1 -15.17 37.65 37.27
N GLY A 2 -15.75 37.33 36.11
CA GLY A 2 -15.92 35.96 35.63
C GLY A 2 -15.88 36.03 34.13
N ASP A 3 -14.67 36.12 33.61
CA ASP A 3 -14.43 36.25 32.18
C ASP A 3 -13.98 34.87 31.73
N CYS A 4 -14.96 34.02 31.43
CA CYS A 4 -14.74 32.77 30.71
C CYS A 4 -14.20 33.14 29.33
N GLU A 5 -12.89 33.04 29.15
CA GLU A 5 -12.27 33.09 27.84
C GLU A 5 -12.88 32.01 26.95
N ILE A 6 -13.51 32.47 25.87
CA ILE A 6 -14.14 31.65 24.84
C ILE A 6 -13.04 30.93 24.08
N TRP A 7 -12.94 29.61 24.25
CA TRP A 7 -12.04 28.79 23.43
C TRP A 7 -12.58 28.73 21.99
N PRO A 8 -11.73 28.91 20.95
CA PRO A 8 -12.16 28.77 19.57
C PRO A 8 -12.63 27.33 19.35
N SER A 9 -13.91 27.17 19.02
CA SER A 9 -14.57 25.89 18.87
C SER A 9 -14.04 25.13 17.65
N GLY A 10 -13.07 24.22 17.85
CA GLY A 10 -12.86 22.91 17.20
C GLY A 10 -12.98 22.71 15.68
N LYS A 11 -13.31 23.71 14.86
CA LYS A 11 -13.66 23.55 13.44
C LYS A 11 -12.55 24.00 12.47
N ASP A 12 -11.60 24.80 12.92
CA ASP A 12 -10.52 25.34 12.06
C ASP A 12 -9.29 24.43 11.97
N TYR A 13 -9.09 23.54 12.95
CA TYR A 13 -7.94 22.61 12.97
C TYR A 13 -8.00 21.52 11.89
N ALA A 14 -9.20 21.09 11.51
CA ALA A 14 -9.38 20.05 10.50
C ALA A 14 -9.04 20.54 9.08
N ASN A 15 -9.20 21.84 8.81
CA ASN A 15 -8.98 22.37 7.46
C ASN A 15 -7.49 22.46 7.12
N GLY A 16 -6.64 22.85 8.10
CA GLY A 16 -5.19 22.90 7.91
C GLY A 16 -4.52 21.52 7.79
N GLN A 17 -5.08 20.49 8.44
CA GLN A 17 -4.53 19.13 8.37
C GLN A 17 -4.72 18.48 6.99
N HIS A 18 -5.85 18.72 6.33
CA HIS A 18 -6.08 18.19 4.97
C HIS A 18 -5.15 18.82 3.92
N ASP A 19 -4.85 20.11 4.04
CA ASP A 19 -3.90 20.78 3.16
C ASP A 19 -2.47 20.26 3.37
N GLN A 20 -2.10 19.95 4.60
CA GLN A 20 -0.83 19.30 4.93
C GLN A 20 -0.72 17.88 4.37
N GLU A 21 -1.77 17.06 4.48
CA GLU A 21 -1.78 15.71 3.91
C GLU A 21 -1.62 15.73 2.39
N LYS A 22 -2.34 16.63 1.71
CA LYS A 22 -2.23 16.79 0.26
C LYS A 22 -0.83 17.22 -0.17
N PHE A 23 -0.22 18.13 0.58
CA PHE A 23 1.16 18.56 0.34
C PHE A 23 2.17 17.42 0.60
N ALA A 24 2.02 16.70 1.71
CA ALA A 24 2.86 15.56 2.06
C ALA A 24 2.77 14.45 1.02
N PHE A 25 1.56 14.17 0.51
CA PHE A 25 1.35 13.20 -0.56
C PHE A 25 2.11 13.58 -1.83
N LYS A 26 2.00 14.83 -2.28
CA LYS A 26 2.75 15.33 -3.46
C LYS A 26 4.26 15.21 -3.27
N LEU A 27 4.77 15.48 -2.07
CA LEU A 27 6.20 15.32 -1.77
C LEU A 27 6.62 13.85 -1.89
N MET A 28 5.78 12.93 -1.43
CA MET A 28 6.02 11.49 -1.59
C MET A 28 5.97 11.06 -3.06
N GLU A 29 5.06 11.60 -3.88
CA GLU A 29 5.05 11.36 -5.32
C GLU A 29 6.37 11.79 -5.98
N THR A 30 6.90 12.97 -5.65
CA THR A 30 8.23 13.39 -6.12
C THR A 30 9.34 12.46 -5.63
N ALA A 31 9.29 12.01 -4.37
CA ALA A 31 10.27 11.05 -3.85
C ALA A 31 10.22 9.70 -4.57
N VAL A 32 9.02 9.27 -4.95
CA VAL A 32 8.80 8.06 -5.75
C VAL A 32 9.40 8.19 -7.15
N GLU A 33 9.27 9.35 -7.80
CA GLU A 33 9.92 9.64 -9.08
C GLU A 33 11.46 9.57 -8.98
N MET A 34 12.01 9.92 -7.82
CA MET A 34 13.44 9.79 -7.51
C MET A 34 13.86 8.35 -7.12
N GLY A 35 12.96 7.37 -7.16
CA GLY A 35 13.27 5.97 -6.85
C GLY A 35 13.25 5.61 -5.36
N ASN A 36 12.70 6.48 -4.49
CA ASN A 36 12.63 6.18 -3.06
C ASN A 36 11.60 5.06 -2.79
N ARG A 37 12.08 3.91 -2.33
CA ARG A 37 11.27 2.70 -2.11
C ARG A 37 10.29 2.82 -0.93
N SER A 38 10.68 3.53 0.13
CA SER A 38 9.78 3.80 1.26
C SER A 38 8.63 4.73 0.85
N ALA A 39 8.93 5.73 0.01
CA ALA A 39 7.90 6.59 -0.57
C ALA A 39 6.99 5.80 -1.52
N MET A 40 7.52 4.83 -2.28
CA MET A 40 6.70 3.96 -3.15
C MET A 40 5.70 3.15 -2.34
N LEU A 41 6.15 2.55 -1.23
CA LEU A 41 5.26 1.85 -0.32
C LEU A 41 4.19 2.79 0.25
N PHE A 42 4.58 3.98 0.69
CA PHE A 42 3.64 4.97 1.23
C PHE A 42 2.57 5.36 0.20
N VAL A 43 2.98 5.69 -1.04
CA VAL A 43 2.07 6.08 -2.12
C VAL A 43 1.17 4.92 -2.51
N ALA A 44 1.70 3.69 -2.55
CA ALA A 44 0.89 2.50 -2.82
C ALA A 44 -0.20 2.28 -1.75
N GLU A 45 0.12 2.37 -0.46
CA GLU A 45 -0.87 2.24 0.63
C GLU A 45 -1.90 3.37 0.64
N ALA A 46 -1.48 4.58 0.25
CA ALA A 46 -2.36 5.72 0.11
C ALA A 46 -3.38 5.47 -1.02
N PHE A 47 -2.95 4.93 -2.16
CA PHE A 47 -3.87 4.52 -3.24
C PHE A 47 -4.70 3.28 -2.90
N GLU A 48 -4.18 2.34 -2.10
CA GLU A 48 -4.94 1.18 -1.62
C GLU A 48 -6.12 1.63 -0.74
N THR A 49 -5.89 2.58 0.17
CA THR A 49 -6.88 2.93 1.20
C THR A 49 -7.61 4.25 0.95
N GLY A 50 -7.14 5.08 0.02
CA GLY A 50 -7.59 6.46 -0.20
C GLY A 50 -7.19 7.43 0.93
N ARG A 51 -6.41 6.98 1.93
CA ARG A 51 -6.00 7.79 3.07
C ARG A 51 -4.69 8.51 2.78
N ARG A 52 -4.41 9.57 3.57
CA ARG A 52 -3.16 10.37 3.50
C ARG A 52 -2.98 11.14 2.18
N MET A 53 -4.07 11.40 1.46
CA MET A 53 -4.10 12.19 0.23
C MET A 53 -4.83 13.54 0.40
N GLY A 54 -5.27 13.85 1.61
CA GLY A 54 -6.15 14.98 1.91
C GLY A 54 -7.63 14.65 1.73
N ARG A 55 -8.48 15.69 1.78
CA ARG A 55 -9.95 15.54 1.83
C ARG A 55 -10.54 14.81 0.61
N ASP A 56 -9.97 15.02 -0.56
CA ASP A 56 -10.45 14.44 -1.83
C ASP A 56 -9.79 13.11 -2.18
N GLY A 57 -9.04 12.52 -1.23
CA GLY A 57 -8.37 11.24 -1.41
C GLY A 57 -9.36 10.12 -1.71
N GLN A 58 -9.12 9.37 -2.79
CA GLN A 58 -9.90 8.20 -3.16
C GLN A 58 -8.99 7.02 -3.44
N PRO A 59 -9.39 5.80 -3.06
CA PRO A 59 -8.63 4.62 -3.37
C PRO A 59 -8.63 4.37 -4.89
N SER A 60 -7.48 3.94 -5.41
CA SER A 60 -7.29 3.51 -6.79
C SER A 60 -6.38 2.29 -6.82
N TYR A 61 -6.99 1.11 -6.98
CA TYR A 61 -6.24 -0.15 -7.04
C TYR A 61 -5.27 -0.21 -8.24
N PRO A 62 -5.63 0.28 -9.44
CA PRO A 62 -4.67 0.34 -10.55
C PRO A 62 -3.39 1.10 -10.21
N GLU A 63 -3.48 2.24 -9.51
CA GLU A 63 -2.29 3.01 -9.15
C GLU A 63 -1.52 2.39 -7.98
N ALA A 64 -2.22 1.82 -7.00
CA ALA A 64 -1.57 1.05 -5.94
C ALA A 64 -0.77 -0.13 -6.53
N ILE A 65 -1.35 -0.87 -7.49
CA ILE A 65 -0.69 -1.98 -8.19
C ILE A 65 0.52 -1.50 -8.98
N LYS A 66 0.42 -0.38 -9.69
CA LYS A 66 1.55 0.20 -10.45
C LYS A 66 2.75 0.47 -9.54
N TRP A 67 2.53 1.07 -8.38
CA TRP A 67 3.60 1.38 -7.43
C TRP A 67 4.13 0.14 -6.71
N CYS A 68 3.26 -0.77 -6.27
CA CYS A 68 3.67 -2.07 -5.72
C CYS A 68 4.46 -2.91 -6.72
N GLY A 69 4.06 -2.93 -7.99
CA GLY A 69 4.78 -3.65 -9.05
C GLY A 69 6.18 -3.10 -9.30
N LYS A 70 6.34 -1.76 -9.28
CA LYS A 70 7.67 -1.14 -9.28
C LYS A 70 8.49 -1.56 -8.06
N LEU A 71 7.88 -1.58 -6.87
CA LEU A 71 8.54 -1.95 -5.62
C LEU A 71 9.05 -3.40 -5.65
N VAL A 72 8.27 -4.35 -6.18
CA VAL A 72 8.68 -5.75 -6.39
C VAL A 72 9.87 -5.90 -7.36
N GLY A 73 9.99 -4.98 -8.32
CA GLY A 73 11.11 -4.96 -9.27
C GLY A 73 12.46 -4.57 -8.65
N PHE A 74 12.48 -4.04 -7.43
CA PHE A 74 13.72 -3.78 -6.71
C PHE A 74 14.20 -5.04 -6.01
N ASN A 75 15.50 -5.32 -6.10
CA ASN A 75 16.10 -6.47 -5.46
C ASN A 75 16.18 -6.26 -3.94
N ASP A 76 16.06 -7.34 -3.15
CA ASP A 76 15.98 -7.31 -1.67
C ASP A 76 17.29 -6.91 -0.96
N TYR A 77 18.29 -6.39 -1.69
CA TYR A 77 19.64 -6.07 -1.18
C TYR A 77 19.74 -4.83 -0.28
N ASP A 78 18.65 -4.12 -0.05
CA ASP A 78 18.67 -2.97 0.85
C ASP A 78 18.44 -3.45 2.28
N GLU A 79 19.56 -3.64 2.97
CA GLU A 79 19.71 -4.10 4.36
C GLU A 79 19.05 -3.20 5.42
N THR A 80 18.43 -2.09 5.02
CA THR A 80 17.85 -1.14 5.98
C THR A 80 16.60 -1.69 6.68
N GLY A 81 15.96 -2.75 6.18
CA GLY A 81 14.80 -3.40 6.83
C GLY A 81 13.55 -2.52 6.96
N ILE A 82 13.60 -1.29 6.42
CA ILE A 82 12.52 -0.29 6.45
C ILE A 82 11.44 -0.61 5.40
N VAL A 83 11.82 -1.24 4.29
CA VAL A 83 10.91 -1.56 3.18
C VAL A 83 10.31 -2.96 3.39
N LEU A 84 9.03 -3.13 3.04
CA LEU A 84 8.38 -4.44 3.07
C LEU A 84 9.16 -5.43 2.20
N SER A 85 9.36 -6.65 2.72
CA SER A 85 9.96 -7.74 1.95
C SER A 85 9.12 -8.05 0.71
N ARG A 86 9.77 -8.45 -0.39
CA ARG A 86 9.12 -8.70 -1.69
C ARG A 86 7.87 -9.60 -1.59
N TYR A 87 7.92 -10.69 -0.82
CA TYR A 87 6.77 -11.58 -0.64
C TYR A 87 5.54 -10.90 0.01
N LYS A 88 5.73 -9.87 0.85
CA LYS A 88 4.62 -9.11 1.45
C LYS A 88 3.99 -8.16 0.44
N VAL A 89 4.80 -7.56 -0.43
CA VAL A 89 4.32 -6.69 -1.50
C VAL A 89 3.52 -7.50 -2.53
N LEU A 90 4.03 -8.69 -2.90
CA LEU A 90 3.30 -9.63 -3.75
C LEU A 90 1.95 -10.04 -3.13
N ALA A 91 1.92 -10.39 -1.85
CA ALA A 91 0.67 -10.72 -1.17
C ALA A 91 -0.34 -9.56 -1.14
N LYS A 92 0.12 -8.31 -1.01
CA LYS A 92 -0.73 -7.11 -1.13
C LYS A 92 -1.28 -6.93 -2.54
N LEU A 93 -0.45 -7.10 -3.57
CA LEU A 93 -0.90 -7.10 -4.97
C LEU A 93 -2.01 -8.12 -5.18
N THR A 94 -1.83 -9.33 -4.66
CA THR A 94 -2.81 -10.39 -4.77
C THR A 94 -4.16 -10.02 -4.14
N GLN A 95 -4.14 -9.43 -2.94
CA GLN A 95 -5.37 -8.99 -2.25
C GLN A 95 -6.15 -7.97 -3.08
N MET A 96 -5.47 -7.02 -3.74
CA MET A 96 -6.14 -6.04 -4.61
C MET A 96 -6.83 -6.71 -5.80
N TYR A 97 -6.19 -7.67 -6.48
CA TYR A 97 -6.83 -8.43 -7.57
C TYR A 97 -8.00 -9.31 -7.11
N GLN A 98 -7.94 -9.78 -5.87
CA GLN A 98 -8.98 -10.60 -5.27
C GLN A 98 -10.20 -9.76 -4.84
N GLU A 99 -9.98 -8.66 -4.13
CA GLU A 99 -11.06 -7.79 -3.66
C GLU A 99 -11.76 -7.07 -4.81
N ALA A 100 -10.98 -6.67 -5.84
CA ALA A 100 -11.44 -5.82 -6.93
C ALA A 100 -12.07 -4.50 -6.44
N GLY A 101 -12.65 -3.72 -7.35
CA GLY A 101 -13.17 -2.39 -7.04
C GLY A 101 -12.10 -1.31 -7.15
N CYS A 102 -12.44 -0.08 -6.76
CA CYS A 102 -11.53 1.08 -6.86
C CYS A 102 -10.89 1.24 -8.26
N GLY A 103 -11.65 0.93 -9.32
CA GLY A 103 -11.18 0.96 -10.71
C GLY A 103 -10.54 -0.33 -11.25
N LEU A 104 -10.48 -1.42 -10.47
CA LEU A 104 -9.94 -2.70 -10.88
C LEU A 104 -11.03 -3.79 -11.00
N MET A 105 -10.95 -4.61 -12.06
CA MET A 105 -11.77 -5.82 -12.20
C MET A 105 -11.12 -7.01 -11.49
N GLN A 106 -11.96 -7.89 -10.96
CA GLN A 106 -11.50 -9.09 -10.28
C GLN A 106 -10.78 -10.03 -11.24
N ASP A 107 -9.61 -10.52 -10.83
CA ASP A 107 -8.79 -11.44 -11.62
C ASP A 107 -8.21 -12.54 -10.71
N PHE A 108 -8.95 -13.64 -10.59
CA PHE A 108 -8.58 -14.77 -9.73
C PHE A 108 -7.37 -15.54 -10.25
N GLU A 109 -7.19 -15.63 -11.57
CA GLU A 109 -6.05 -16.32 -12.17
C GLU A 109 -4.77 -15.56 -11.84
N ARG A 110 -4.79 -14.23 -12.00
CA ARG A 110 -3.66 -13.39 -11.60
C ARG A 110 -3.43 -13.42 -10.10
N ALA A 111 -4.49 -13.42 -9.30
CA ALA A 111 -4.36 -13.54 -7.85
C ALA A 111 -3.72 -14.88 -7.44
N PHE A 112 -4.13 -15.99 -8.07
CA PHE A 112 -3.53 -17.30 -7.87
C PHE A 112 -2.02 -17.27 -8.14
N ASN A 113 -1.63 -16.82 -9.33
CA ASN A 113 -0.23 -16.76 -9.75
C ASN A 113 0.63 -15.90 -8.81
N LEU A 114 0.12 -14.73 -8.40
CA LEU A 114 0.83 -13.84 -7.48
C LEU A 114 1.00 -14.45 -6.07
N TYR A 115 0.04 -15.23 -5.56
CA TYR A 115 0.24 -15.93 -4.28
C TYR A 115 1.25 -17.07 -4.38
N ILE A 116 1.32 -17.78 -5.51
CA ILE A 116 2.37 -18.78 -5.74
C ILE A 116 3.74 -18.10 -5.75
N GLU A 117 3.91 -17.01 -6.50
CA GLU A 117 5.16 -16.24 -6.50
C GLU A 117 5.51 -15.73 -5.09
N ALA A 118 4.52 -15.19 -4.35
CA ALA A 118 4.73 -14.74 -2.96
C ALA A 118 5.19 -15.90 -2.05
N ALA A 119 4.66 -17.11 -2.25
CA ALA A 119 5.04 -18.28 -1.47
C ALA A 119 6.47 -18.73 -1.79
N GLU A 120 6.87 -18.74 -3.06
CA GLU A 120 8.21 -19.09 -3.51
C GLU A 120 9.25 -18.11 -2.98
N VAL A 121 9.01 -16.80 -3.14
CA VAL A 121 9.89 -15.73 -2.60
C VAL A 121 9.97 -15.79 -1.07
N ALA A 122 8.87 -16.10 -0.38
CA ALA A 122 8.90 -16.30 1.07
C ALA A 122 9.77 -17.52 1.45
N MET A 123 9.76 -18.58 0.65
CA MET A 123 10.56 -19.79 0.88
C MET A 123 12.06 -19.53 0.67
N GLU A 124 12.41 -18.77 -0.38
CA GLU A 124 13.77 -18.28 -0.62
C GLU A 124 14.27 -17.43 0.56
N ALA A 125 13.40 -16.61 1.14
CA ALA A 125 13.68 -15.83 2.35
C ALA A 125 13.63 -16.65 3.67
N VAL A 126 13.56 -17.99 3.58
CA VAL A 126 13.51 -18.92 4.72
C VAL A 126 12.28 -18.70 5.63
N GLN A 127 11.20 -18.12 5.08
CA GLN A 127 9.94 -17.88 5.77
C GLN A 127 8.93 -19.01 5.53
N GLY A 128 9.31 -20.26 5.82
CA GLY A 128 8.50 -21.45 5.48
C GLY A 128 7.05 -21.44 5.99
N LYS A 129 6.80 -20.86 7.18
CA LYS A 129 5.42 -20.69 7.71
C LYS A 129 4.60 -19.71 6.86
N VAL A 130 5.22 -18.63 6.39
CA VAL A 130 4.59 -17.62 5.53
C VAL A 130 4.36 -18.20 4.14
N ALA A 131 5.34 -18.91 3.58
CA ALA A 131 5.22 -19.60 2.31
C ALA A 131 4.04 -20.59 2.31
N HIS A 132 3.94 -21.43 3.35
CA HIS A 132 2.82 -22.37 3.50
C HIS A 132 1.46 -21.65 3.52
N LYS A 133 1.36 -20.54 4.26
CA LYS A 133 0.14 -19.72 4.29
C LYS A 133 -0.23 -19.23 2.89
N TYR A 134 0.72 -18.72 2.11
CA TYR A 134 0.45 -18.23 0.76
C TYR A 134 0.06 -19.35 -0.21
N TYR A 135 0.65 -20.55 -0.12
CA TYR A 135 0.16 -21.68 -0.91
C TYR A 135 -1.28 -22.08 -0.58
N VAL A 136 -1.64 -22.08 0.71
CA VAL A 136 -3.02 -22.38 1.13
C VAL A 136 -3.97 -21.32 0.58
N GLN A 137 -3.58 -20.04 0.62
CA GLN A 137 -4.36 -18.95 0.04
C GLN A 137 -4.48 -19.09 -1.49
N ALA A 138 -3.38 -19.39 -2.21
CA ALA A 138 -3.42 -19.63 -3.66
C ALA A 138 -4.47 -20.68 -4.02
N LYS A 139 -4.49 -21.82 -3.31
CA LYS A 139 -5.46 -22.91 -3.56
C LYS A 139 -6.93 -22.49 -3.42
N MET A 140 -7.24 -21.43 -2.67
CA MET A 140 -8.62 -20.91 -2.58
C MET A 140 -9.09 -20.27 -3.90
N TYR A 141 -8.15 -19.89 -4.77
CA TYR A 141 -8.41 -19.23 -6.05
C TYR A 141 -8.18 -20.13 -7.27
N ALA A 142 -7.71 -21.37 -7.06
CA ALA A 142 -7.67 -22.40 -8.09
C ALA A 142 -9.12 -22.86 -8.36
N ARG A 143 -9.75 -22.28 -9.39
CA ARG A 143 -11.10 -22.58 -9.83
C ARG A 143 -11.11 -23.48 -11.04
#